data_AF-A0A8F9TZA0-F1
#
_entry.id   AF-A0A8F9TZA0-F1
#
_cell.length_a   1.000
_cell.length_b   1.000
_cell.length_c   1.000
_cell.angle_alpha   90.00
_cell.angle_beta   90.00
_cell.angle_gamma   90.00
#
_symmetry.space_group_name_H-M   'P 1'
#
loop_
_entity.id
_entity.type
_entity.pdbx_description
1 polymer ?
#
loop_
_entity_poly.entity_id
_entity_poly.type
_entity_poly.pdbx_seq_one_letter_code
_entity_poly.pdbx_strand_id
1 'polypeptide(L)' 'MESAFLAEASARGEAVTPAQPTDNASREPLPGLDELVQRVPVEVRAVLDELFRARFVSVQRVPESALKRG' A
#
# COMPACT_ATOMS: atom_id res chain seq x y z
N MET A 1 27.59 -7.48 -3.31
CA MET A 1 27.13 -7.97 -4.64
C MET A 1 26.46 -9.31 -4.44
N GLU A 2 25.42 -9.58 -5.22
CA GLU A 2 24.66 -10.83 -5.19
C GLU A 2 25.55 -12.09 -5.35
N SER A 3 26.62 -12.00 -6.13
CA SER A 3 27.60 -13.07 -6.34
C SER A 3 28.32 -13.54 -5.06
N ALA A 4 28.60 -12.62 -4.12
CA ALA A 4 29.26 -12.98 -2.85
C ALA A 4 28.31 -13.75 -1.92
N PHE A 5 27.02 -13.36 -1.92
CA PHE A 5 25.98 -14.02 -1.14
C PHE A 5 25.73 -15.46 -1.59
N LEU A 6 25.69 -15.69 -2.91
CA LEU A 6 25.50 -17.03 -3.49
C LEU A 6 26.66 -17.98 -3.20
N ALA A 7 27.89 -17.47 -3.25
CA ALA A 7 29.10 -18.23 -2.93
C ALA A 7 29.11 -18.66 -1.45
N GLU A 8 28.72 -17.76 -0.55
CA GLU A 8 28.66 -18.04 0.89
C GLU A 8 27.57 -19.06 1.24
N ALA A 9 26.40 -18.95 0.61
CA ALA A 9 25.30 -19.91 0.80
C ALA A 9 25.67 -21.31 0.28
N SER A 10 26.32 -21.38 -0.88
CA SER A 10 26.81 -22.65 -1.43
C SER A 10 27.89 -23.28 -0.54
N ALA A 11 28.78 -22.48 0.04
CA ALA A 11 29.81 -22.95 0.98
C ALA A 11 29.22 -23.56 2.26
N ARG A 12 28.02 -23.12 2.66
CA ARG A 12 27.26 -23.70 3.78
C ARG A 12 26.39 -24.91 3.38
N GLY A 13 26.40 -25.30 2.11
CA GLY A 13 25.53 -26.36 1.59
C GLY A 13 24.06 -25.96 1.51
N GLU A 14 23.76 -24.65 1.50
CA GLU A 14 22.42 -24.10 1.50
C GLU A 14 21.98 -23.83 0.05
N ALA A 15 20.95 -24.55 -0.41
CA ALA A 15 20.36 -24.30 -1.72
C ALA A 15 19.50 -23.03 -1.65
N VAL A 16 20.03 -21.90 -2.15
CA VAL A 16 19.26 -20.67 -2.32
C VAL A 16 18.24 -20.90 -3.42
N THR A 17 17.03 -21.30 -3.01
CA THR A 17 15.91 -21.47 -3.92
C THR A 17 15.21 -20.12 -4.01
N PRO A 18 15.07 -19.51 -5.21
CA PRO A 18 14.32 -18.28 -5.34
C PRO A 18 12.90 -18.51 -4.82
N ALA A 19 12.41 -17.60 -3.98
CA ALA A 19 11.08 -17.71 -3.42
C ALA A 19 10.08 -17.77 -4.59
N GLN A 20 9.39 -18.90 -4.69
CA GLN A 20 8.33 -19.05 -5.67
C GLN A 20 7.22 -18.08 -5.27
N PRO A 21 6.74 -17.19 -6.17
CA PRO A 21 5.60 -16.35 -5.85
C PRO A 21 4.42 -17.28 -5.56
N THR A 22 4.07 -17.43 -4.29
CA THR A 22 2.87 -18.14 -3.90
C THR A 22 1.70 -17.25 -4.25
N ASP A 23 1.04 -17.55 -5.36
CA ASP A 23 -0.28 -17.03 -5.66
C ASP A 23 -1.29 -17.70 -4.71
N ASN A 24 -1.26 -17.28 -3.45
CA ASN A 24 -2.18 -17.69 -2.39
C ASN A 24 -3.43 -16.79 -2.36
N ALA A 25 -3.75 -16.11 -3.46
CA ALA A 25 -5.02 -15.41 -3.57
C ALA A 25 -6.12 -16.46 -3.77
N SER A 26 -6.81 -16.82 -2.70
CA SER A 26 -8.09 -17.53 -2.80
C SER A 26 -8.95 -16.84 -3.85
N ARG A 27 -9.51 -17.61 -4.79
CA ARG A 27 -10.37 -17.13 -5.89
C ARG A 27 -11.71 -16.53 -5.42
N GLU A 28 -11.85 -16.34 -4.12
CA GLU A 28 -13.02 -15.73 -3.52
C GLU A 28 -13.07 -14.24 -3.86
N PRO A 29 -14.27 -13.69 -4.09
CA PRO A 29 -14.42 -12.26 -4.30
C PRO A 29 -13.80 -11.51 -3.14
N LEU A 30 -12.92 -10.56 -3.45
CA LEU A 30 -12.35 -9.70 -2.42
C LEU A 30 -13.49 -8.90 -1.75
N PRO A 31 -13.47 -8.76 -0.42
CA PRO A 31 -14.42 -7.92 0.29
C PRO A 31 -14.36 -6.48 -0.26
N GLY A 32 -15.50 -5.80 -0.20
CA GLY A 32 -15.58 -4.40 -0.63
C GLY A 32 -14.63 -3.52 0.17
N LEU A 33 -14.20 -2.39 -0.41
CA LEU A 33 -13.32 -1.44 0.29
C LEU A 33 -13.93 -1.00 1.62
N ASP A 34 -15.23 -0.72 1.66
CA ASP A 34 -15.94 -0.31 2.87
C ASP A 34 -15.90 -1.39 3.96
N GLU A 35 -16.01 -2.65 3.57
CA GLU A 35 -15.92 -3.80 4.49
C GLU A 35 -14.51 -3.94 5.05
N LEU A 36 -13.49 -3.70 4.22
CA LEU A 36 -12.09 -3.69 4.67
C LEU A 36 -11.82 -2.54 5.65
N VAL A 37 -12.38 -1.35 5.40
CA VAL A 37 -12.25 -0.19 6.30
C VAL A 37 -12.89 -0.48 7.67
N GLN A 38 -14.02 -1.19 7.70
CA GLN A 38 -14.67 -1.57 8.96
C GLN A 38 -13.86 -2.57 9.81
N ARG A 39 -12.92 -3.30 9.21
CA ARG A 39 -12.03 -4.22 9.94
C ARG A 39 -10.88 -3.48 10.65
N VAL A 40 -10.65 -2.21 10.35
CA VAL A 40 -9.60 -1.40 10.99
C VAL A 40 -10.09 -0.93 12.37
N PRO A 41 -9.33 -1.17 13.46
CA PRO A 41 -9.67 -0.63 14.77
C PRO A 41 -9.83 0.89 14.75
N VAL A 42 -10.76 1.42 15.55
CA VAL A 42 -11.15 2.83 15.53
C VAL A 42 -9.96 3.74 15.85
N GLU A 43 -9.11 3.31 16.78
CA GLU A 43 -7.92 4.03 17.22
C GLU A 43 -6.91 4.16 16.08
N VAL A 44 -6.71 3.08 15.31
CA VAL A 44 -5.81 3.07 14.16
C VAL A 44 -6.38 3.93 13.04
N ARG A 45 -7.69 3.82 12.77
CA ARG A 45 -8.38 4.64 11.78
C ARG A 45 -8.27 6.12 12.10
N ALA A 46 -8.40 6.52 13.37
CA ALA A 46 -8.26 7.91 13.79
C ALA A 46 -6.86 8.47 13.50
N VAL A 47 -5.81 7.68 13.75
CA VAL A 47 -4.43 8.07 13.43
C VAL A 47 -4.22 8.16 11.92
N LEU A 48 -4.73 7.21 11.14
CA LEU A 48 -4.64 7.25 9.68
C LEU A 48 -5.40 8.46 9.11
N ASP A 49 -6.58 8.76 9.64
CA ASP A 49 -7.32 9.96 9.27
C ASP A 49 -6.52 11.21 9.62
N GLU A 50 -5.85 11.29 10.78
CA GLU A 50 -5.00 12.43 11.10
C GLU A 50 -3.80 12.59 10.14
N LEU A 51 -3.14 11.48 9.79
CA LEU A 51 -1.95 11.48 8.93
C LEU A 51 -2.27 11.76 7.46
N PHE A 52 -3.36 11.20 6.96
CA PHE A 52 -3.68 11.19 5.53
C PHE A 52 -4.85 12.09 5.13
N ARG A 53 -5.63 12.62 6.09
CA ARG A 53 -6.66 13.61 5.76
C ARG A 53 -5.98 14.86 5.24
N ALA A 54 -6.18 15.12 3.96
CA ALA A 54 -5.77 16.36 3.33
C ALA A 54 -6.37 17.53 4.15
N ARG A 55 -5.50 18.28 4.84
CA ARG A 55 -5.91 19.53 5.45
C ARG A 55 -6.10 20.53 4.32
N PHE A 56 -7.36 20.87 4.03
CA PHE A 56 -7.68 22.08 3.30
C PHE A 56 -7.25 23.27 4.16
N VAL A 57 -5.99 23.68 4.01
CA VAL A 57 -5.37 24.79 4.77
C VAL A 57 -5.99 26.14 4.42
N SER A 58 -6.56 26.27 3.21
CA SER A 58 -7.33 27.43 2.82
C SER A 58 -8.41 27.06 1.82
N VAL A 59 -9.58 27.68 1.95
CA VAL A 59 -10.65 27.66 0.95
C VAL A 59 -10.71 29.06 0.37
N GLN A 60 -10.49 29.19 -0.94
CA GLN A 60 -10.57 30.45 -1.66
C GLN A 60 -11.60 30.35 -2.77
N ARG A 61 -12.36 31.41 -2.99
CA ARG A 61 -13.30 31.49 -4.09
C ARG A 61 -12.51 31.63 -5.39
N VAL A 62 -12.63 30.65 -6.29
CA VAL A 62 -12.00 30.71 -7.60
C VAL A 62 -12.82 31.66 -8.50
N PRO A 63 -12.20 32.68 -9.12
CA PRO A 63 -12.90 33.55 -10.05
C PRO A 63 -13.33 32.76 -11.30
N GLU A 64 -14.53 33.04 -11.80
CA GLU A 64 -15.14 32.29 -12.91
C GLU A 64 -14.29 32.32 -14.19
N SER A 65 -13.51 33.38 -14.39
CA SER A 65 -12.57 33.51 -15.52
C SER A 65 -11.44 32.48 -15.51
N ALA A 66 -11.13 31.88 -14.36
CA ALA A 66 -10.11 30.83 -14.21
C ALA A 66 -10.68 29.40 -14.36
N LEU A 67 -12.01 29.27 -14.45
CA LEU A 67 -12.65 27.98 -14.65
C LEU A 67 -12.58 27.61 -16.13
N LYS A 68 -12.09 26.41 -16.43
CA LYS A 68 -12.12 25.87 -17.79
C LYS A 68 -13.58 25.66 -18.17
N ARG A 69 -14.05 26.35 -19.21
CA ARG A 69 -15.40 26.16 -19.74
C ARG A 69 -15.49 24.74 -20.30
N GLY A 70 -16.47 23.99 -19.81
CA GLY A 70 -16.85 22.68 -20.36
C GLY A 70 -17.55 22.82 -21.69
#